data_AF-A0A7V0SS74-F1
#
_entry.id   AF-A0A7V0SS74-F1
#
_cell.length_a   1.000
_cell.length_b   1.000
_cell.length_c   1.000
_cell.angle_alpha   90.00
_cell.angle_beta   90.00
_cell.angle_gamma   90.00
#
_symmetry.space_group_name_H-M   'P 1'
#
loop_
_entity.id
_entity.type
_entity.pdbx_description
1 polymer ?
#
loop_
_entity_poly.entity_id
_entity_poly.type
_entity_poly.pdbx_seq_one_letter_code
_entity_poly.pdbx_strand_id
1 'polypeptide(L)'
;MPQFENKEIIGRLLKSTIGVIGRRTSEAYANVVIGEVVVDLAGTYDFLKYVKISGKQYTELFDLVQIDDQINSVEIVQIGKAVNSFMKLIAKSMGKDAGYYFIKEIKEDLPTDFELVLHDIGLDFDYLQSEFLTYMKESFRYNIDNYDILKNILTVCFEILNRQAGRDSAFTILSELVQRLNTEHEVLRFVKINDIRSVQGIDIVTIDSQVNKADPDAVGAAVQKITQEINEYFEEKGTFIFIEKLKDALSVDYSHKLKEIGVNIDIIRLSQELIVKNVLKALVDVLSEYSTQSYAVLMVNNAIANFYEKFVFVKGIKIDSLKFSSGIDGIIVPENINSIRASELGRALQKIIESISKALGEDAGKHFVEKFKKNLGKAYVLRIEELGVNLHMIELKQNLVW
;
A
#
# COMPACT_ATOMS: atom_id res chain seq x y z
N MET A 1 -16.32 -46.81 -16.63
CA MET A 1 -16.49 -45.37 -16.37
C MET A 1 -17.95 -45.14 -16.01
N PRO A 2 -18.26 -44.41 -14.93
CA PRO A 2 -19.63 -44.00 -14.68
C PRO A 2 -20.06 -43.07 -15.83
N GLN A 3 -21.16 -43.42 -16.49
CA GLN A 3 -21.69 -42.68 -17.63
C GLN A 3 -22.73 -41.69 -17.10
N PHE A 4 -22.28 -40.49 -16.72
CA PHE A 4 -23.18 -39.43 -16.30
C PHE A 4 -23.76 -38.69 -17.51
N GLU A 5 -25.02 -38.30 -17.39
CA GLU A 5 -25.65 -37.42 -18.35
C GLU A 5 -25.14 -35.97 -18.18
N ASN A 6 -25.15 -35.16 -19.24
CA ASN A 6 -24.70 -33.76 -19.17
C ASN A 6 -25.44 -32.97 -18.07
N LYS A 7 -26.73 -33.24 -17.87
CA LYS A 7 -27.53 -32.62 -16.81
C LYS A 7 -26.99 -32.93 -15.42
N GLU A 8 -26.50 -34.15 -15.21
CA GLU A 8 -25.96 -34.60 -13.93
C GLU A 8 -24.61 -33.93 -13.67
N ILE A 9 -23.76 -33.86 -14.70
CA ILE A 9 -22.44 -33.22 -14.63
C ILE A 9 -22.59 -31.73 -14.26
N ILE A 10 -23.40 -30.99 -15.01
CA ILE A 10 -23.64 -29.56 -14.77
C ILE A 10 -24.37 -29.36 -13.44
N GLY A 11 -25.39 -30.16 -13.17
CA GLY A 11 -26.17 -30.06 -11.94
C GLY A 11 -25.32 -30.27 -10.70
N ARG A 12 -24.41 -31.25 -10.71
CA ARG A 12 -23.50 -31.50 -9.59
C ARG A 12 -22.51 -30.37 -9.40
N LEU A 13 -21.90 -29.87 -10.48
CA LEU A 13 -20.98 -28.74 -10.41
C LEU A 13 -21.65 -27.49 -9.84
N LEU A 14 -22.84 -27.13 -10.33
CA LEU A 14 -23.59 -25.96 -9.86
C LEU A 14 -23.99 -26.12 -8.39
N LYS A 15 -24.47 -27.30 -7.98
CA LYS A 15 -24.81 -27.58 -6.57
C LYS A 15 -23.58 -27.48 -5.66
N SER A 16 -22.44 -28.02 -6.08
CA SER A 16 -21.17 -27.90 -5.36
C SER A 16 -20.73 -26.44 -5.25
N THR A 17 -20.86 -25.68 -6.34
CA THR A 17 -20.57 -24.24 -6.38
C THR A 17 -21.46 -23.45 -5.42
N ILE A 18 -22.77 -23.68 -5.43
CA ILE A 18 -23.72 -23.07 -4.47
C ILE A 18 -23.31 -23.41 -3.04
N GLY A 19 -22.97 -24.68 -2.76
CA GLY A 19 -22.58 -25.15 -1.43
C GLY A 19 -21.31 -24.47 -0.91
N VAL A 20 -20.26 -24.36 -1.73
CA VAL A 20 -19.00 -23.70 -1.35
C VAL A 20 -19.21 -22.19 -1.12
N ILE A 21 -19.94 -21.49 -1.99
CA ILE A 21 -20.21 -20.05 -1.82
C ILE A 21 -21.11 -19.79 -0.61
N GLY A 22 -22.16 -20.60 -0.47
CA GLY A 22 -23.15 -20.49 0.60
C GLY A 22 -22.55 -20.64 1.99
N ARG A 23 -21.52 -21.49 2.15
CA ARG A 23 -20.79 -21.66 3.43
C ARG A 23 -20.18 -20.37 3.97
N ARG A 24 -19.78 -19.44 3.10
CA ARG A 24 -19.07 -18.20 3.45
C ARG A 24 -19.95 -16.95 3.38
N THR A 25 -21.15 -17.06 2.80
CA THR A 25 -22.06 -15.94 2.55
C THR A 25 -23.48 -16.31 2.96
N SER A 26 -24.41 -16.39 2.02
CA SER A 26 -25.72 -17.02 2.16
C SER A 26 -26.04 -17.79 0.89
N GLU A 27 -26.83 -18.85 0.99
CA GLU A 27 -27.26 -19.62 -0.18
C GLU A 27 -28.04 -18.76 -1.19
N ALA A 28 -28.84 -17.82 -0.70
CA ALA A 28 -29.54 -16.85 -1.54
C ALA A 28 -28.57 -15.97 -2.35
N TYR A 29 -27.48 -15.51 -1.73
CA TYR A 29 -26.43 -14.76 -2.41
C TYR A 29 -25.69 -15.63 -3.44
N ALA A 30 -25.36 -16.88 -3.08
CA ALA A 30 -24.74 -17.83 -3.99
C ALA A 30 -25.58 -18.06 -5.25
N ASN A 31 -26.90 -18.24 -5.08
CA ASN A 31 -27.83 -18.45 -6.18
C ASN A 31 -27.91 -17.24 -7.13
N VAL A 32 -27.87 -16.02 -6.58
CA VAL A 32 -27.85 -14.79 -7.40
C VAL A 32 -26.57 -14.72 -8.23
N VAL A 33 -25.40 -14.85 -7.60
CA VAL A 33 -24.11 -14.75 -8.29
C VAL A 33 -23.96 -15.83 -9.36
N ILE A 34 -24.32 -17.07 -9.06
CA ILE A 34 -24.22 -18.18 -10.01
C ILE A 34 -25.26 -18.00 -11.13
N GLY A 35 -26.46 -17.52 -10.79
CA GLY A 35 -27.51 -17.17 -11.77
C GLY A 35 -27.03 -16.13 -12.78
N GLU A 36 -26.40 -15.05 -12.31
CA GLU A 36 -25.83 -14.00 -13.16
C GLU A 36 -24.76 -14.57 -14.10
N VAL A 37 -23.82 -15.38 -13.58
CA VAL A 37 -22.77 -15.98 -14.42
C VAL A 37 -23.34 -16.95 -15.46
N VAL A 38 -24.37 -17.73 -15.12
CA VAL A 38 -25.03 -18.62 -16.09
C VAL A 38 -25.74 -17.81 -17.18
N VAL A 39 -26.38 -16.70 -16.82
CA VAL A 39 -27.03 -15.79 -17.79
C VAL A 39 -25.98 -15.15 -18.71
N ASP A 40 -24.86 -14.68 -18.17
CA ASP A 40 -23.77 -14.09 -18.96
C ASP A 40 -23.20 -15.11 -19.95
N LEU A 41 -22.97 -16.34 -19.49
CA LEU A 41 -22.46 -17.42 -20.34
C LEU A 41 -23.48 -17.92 -21.36
N ALA A 42 -24.79 -17.78 -21.11
CA ALA A 42 -25.81 -18.14 -22.07
C ALA A 42 -25.73 -17.32 -23.37
N GLY A 43 -25.10 -16.13 -23.35
CA GLY A 43 -24.80 -15.36 -24.56
C GLY A 43 -23.72 -15.98 -25.46
N THR A 44 -22.92 -16.92 -24.93
CA THR A 44 -21.86 -17.64 -25.67
C THR A 44 -22.22 -19.12 -25.86
N TYR A 45 -22.92 -19.71 -24.90
CA TYR A 45 -23.30 -21.11 -24.85
C TYR A 45 -24.82 -21.24 -24.74
N ASP A 46 -25.51 -21.21 -25.89
CA ASP A 46 -26.98 -21.17 -25.99
C ASP A 46 -27.71 -22.24 -25.16
N PHE A 47 -27.10 -23.41 -24.96
CA PHE A 47 -27.71 -24.49 -24.20
C PHE A 47 -27.83 -24.18 -22.69
N LEU A 48 -27.12 -23.19 -22.17
CA LEU A 48 -27.27 -22.75 -20.78
C LEU A 48 -28.63 -22.11 -20.51
N LYS A 49 -29.40 -21.73 -21.54
CA LYS A 49 -30.81 -21.34 -21.40
C LYS A 49 -31.69 -22.44 -20.80
N TYR A 50 -31.22 -23.69 -20.85
CA TYR A 50 -31.87 -24.86 -20.25
C TYR A 50 -31.57 -25.02 -18.76
N VAL A 51 -30.69 -24.19 -18.20
CA VAL A 51 -30.34 -24.18 -16.78
C VAL A 51 -31.07 -23.03 -16.09
N LYS A 52 -31.80 -23.33 -15.03
CA LYS A 52 -32.48 -22.35 -14.19
C LYS A 52 -32.02 -22.48 -12.75
N ILE A 53 -31.59 -21.37 -12.17
CA ILE A 53 -31.19 -21.26 -10.77
C ILE A 53 -32.28 -20.48 -10.05
N SER A 54 -32.90 -21.11 -9.05
CA SER A 54 -34.03 -20.51 -8.32
C SER A 54 -33.51 -19.58 -7.22
N GLY A 55 -33.73 -18.27 -7.38
CA GLY A 55 -33.17 -17.23 -6.51
C GLY A 55 -34.16 -16.53 -5.57
N LYS A 56 -35.15 -17.21 -4.99
CA LYS A 56 -36.07 -16.57 -4.03
C LYS A 56 -36.12 -17.24 -2.67
N GLN A 57 -36.11 -16.38 -1.65
CA GLN A 57 -36.16 -16.70 -0.22
C GLN A 57 -37.36 -17.60 0.11
N TYR A 58 -37.11 -18.61 0.95
CA TYR A 58 -38.09 -19.49 1.61
C TYR A 58 -38.94 -20.39 0.69
N THR A 59 -38.41 -21.56 0.35
CA THR A 59 -39.23 -22.80 0.32
C THR A 59 -38.32 -24.02 0.39
N GLU A 60 -38.43 -24.80 1.46
CA GLU A 60 -37.58 -25.96 1.81
C GLU A 60 -37.77 -27.22 0.92
N LEU A 61 -38.33 -27.10 -0.29
CA LEU A 61 -38.78 -28.28 -1.05
C LEU A 61 -38.54 -28.27 -2.57
N PHE A 62 -37.84 -27.28 -3.14
CA PHE A 62 -37.55 -27.27 -4.59
C PHE A 62 -36.05 -27.37 -4.88
N ASP A 63 -35.68 -28.22 -5.84
CA ASP A 63 -34.31 -28.32 -6.37
C ASP A 63 -33.84 -26.93 -6.83
N LEU A 64 -32.79 -26.43 -6.17
CA LEU A 64 -32.21 -25.09 -6.38
C LEU A 64 -31.70 -24.88 -7.81
N VAL A 65 -31.29 -25.98 -8.45
CA VAL A 65 -30.79 -26.03 -9.82
C VAL A 65 -31.73 -26.93 -10.60
N GLN A 66 -32.45 -26.35 -11.56
CA GLN A 66 -33.31 -27.07 -12.49
C GLN A 66 -32.65 -27.07 -13.87
N ILE A 67 -32.51 -28.25 -14.48
CA ILE A 67 -31.87 -28.42 -15.78
C ILE A 67 -32.79 -29.24 -16.67
N ASP A 68 -33.12 -28.72 -17.85
CA ASP A 68 -33.91 -29.44 -18.85
C ASP A 68 -33.10 -30.57 -19.49
N ASP A 69 -33.72 -31.73 -19.71
CA ASP A 69 -33.10 -32.91 -20.33
C ASP A 69 -32.55 -32.63 -21.73
N GLN A 70 -33.00 -31.56 -22.40
CA GLN A 70 -32.44 -31.10 -23.68
C GLN A 70 -30.91 -30.88 -23.63
N ILE A 71 -30.36 -30.58 -22.45
CA ILE A 71 -28.90 -30.42 -22.27
C ILE A 71 -28.12 -31.71 -22.57
N ASN A 72 -28.76 -32.88 -22.44
CA ASN A 72 -28.13 -34.19 -22.70
C ASN A 72 -27.87 -34.44 -24.18
N SER A 73 -28.50 -33.66 -25.07
CA SER A 73 -28.25 -33.71 -26.52
C SER A 73 -27.04 -32.88 -26.95
N VAL A 74 -26.47 -32.08 -26.05
CA VAL A 74 -25.32 -31.21 -26.33
C VAL A 74 -24.04 -32.04 -26.40
N GLU A 75 -23.16 -31.72 -27.35
CA GLU A 75 -21.85 -32.34 -27.43
C GLU A 75 -21.04 -32.10 -26.14
N ILE A 76 -20.49 -33.17 -25.57
CA ILE A 76 -19.77 -33.12 -24.30
C ILE A 76 -18.58 -32.14 -24.30
N VAL A 77 -17.97 -31.90 -25.46
CA VAL A 77 -16.89 -30.91 -25.61
C VAL A 77 -17.39 -29.48 -25.36
N GLN A 78 -18.63 -29.17 -25.76
CA GLN A 78 -19.25 -27.86 -25.50
C GLN A 78 -19.61 -27.71 -24.02
N ILE A 79 -20.03 -28.79 -23.37
CA ILE A 79 -20.23 -28.84 -21.91
C ILE A 79 -18.92 -28.51 -21.19
N GLY A 80 -17.84 -29.18 -21.58
CA GLY A 80 -16.50 -28.95 -21.03
C GLY A 80 -16.04 -27.49 -21.14
N LYS A 81 -16.20 -26.89 -22.33
CA LYS A 81 -15.88 -25.46 -22.54
C LYS A 81 -16.70 -24.54 -21.65
N ALA A 82 -18.01 -24.73 -21.58
CA ALA A 82 -18.90 -23.89 -20.78
C ALA A 82 -18.60 -24.01 -19.28
N VAL A 83 -18.38 -25.23 -18.80
CA VAL A 83 -18.02 -25.52 -17.41
C VAL A 83 -16.67 -24.88 -17.04
N ASN A 84 -15.68 -24.94 -17.93
CA ASN A 84 -14.40 -24.26 -17.74
C ASN A 84 -14.56 -22.73 -17.70
N SER A 85 -15.32 -22.15 -18.65
CA SER A 85 -15.65 -20.71 -18.63
C SER A 85 -16.38 -20.28 -17.36
N PHE A 86 -17.33 -21.09 -16.89
CA PHE A 86 -18.06 -20.89 -15.64
C PHE A 86 -17.13 -20.84 -14.44
N MET A 87 -16.26 -21.83 -14.27
CA MET A 87 -15.30 -21.86 -13.17
C MET A 87 -14.36 -20.66 -13.19
N LYS A 88 -13.89 -20.23 -14.37
CA LYS A 88 -13.04 -19.04 -14.52
C LYS A 88 -13.76 -17.76 -14.11
N LEU A 89 -15.02 -17.57 -14.51
CA LEU A 89 -15.78 -16.37 -14.17
C LEU A 89 -16.09 -16.30 -12.68
N ILE A 90 -16.53 -17.40 -12.07
CA ILE A 90 -16.82 -17.46 -10.64
C ILE A 90 -15.56 -17.25 -9.81
N ALA A 91 -14.44 -17.91 -10.14
CA ALA A 91 -13.20 -17.71 -9.41
C ALA A 91 -12.71 -16.25 -9.49
N LYS A 92 -12.90 -15.59 -10.63
CA LYS A 92 -12.58 -14.16 -10.80
C LYS A 92 -13.49 -13.23 -10.01
N SER A 93 -14.79 -13.51 -9.94
CA SER A 93 -15.75 -12.66 -9.21
C SER A 93 -15.52 -12.68 -7.69
N MET A 94 -14.81 -13.68 -7.17
CA MET A 94 -14.48 -13.80 -5.75
C MET A 94 -13.23 -13.04 -5.31
N GLY A 95 -12.38 -12.59 -6.22
CA GLY A 95 -11.11 -11.92 -5.89
C GLY A 95 -9.97 -12.88 -5.53
N LYS A 96 -8.79 -12.31 -5.21
CA LYS A 96 -7.49 -13.03 -5.17
C LYS A 96 -7.45 -14.22 -4.22
N ASP A 97 -7.68 -13.96 -2.94
CA ASP A 97 -7.49 -14.98 -1.91
C ASP A 97 -8.68 -15.96 -1.94
N ALA A 98 -9.90 -15.45 -2.05
CA ALA A 98 -11.09 -16.29 -2.08
C ALA A 98 -11.19 -17.15 -3.36
N GLY A 99 -10.87 -16.62 -4.54
CA GLY A 99 -10.92 -17.34 -5.81
C GLY A 99 -9.91 -18.50 -5.89
N TYR A 100 -8.72 -18.33 -5.30
CA TYR A 100 -7.71 -19.41 -5.25
C TYR A 100 -8.17 -20.60 -4.38
N TYR A 101 -8.67 -20.31 -3.17
CA TYR A 101 -9.18 -21.35 -2.27
C TYR A 101 -10.50 -21.93 -2.78
N PHE A 102 -11.31 -21.14 -3.48
CA PHE A 102 -12.58 -21.58 -4.05
C PHE A 102 -12.43 -22.75 -5.02
N ILE A 103 -11.51 -22.68 -5.98
CA ILE A 103 -11.29 -23.77 -6.95
C ILE A 103 -10.92 -25.08 -6.22
N LYS A 104 -10.09 -24.98 -5.18
CA LYS A 104 -9.71 -26.12 -4.34
C LYS A 104 -10.89 -26.68 -3.57
N GLU A 105 -11.71 -25.82 -2.96
CA GLU A 105 -12.87 -26.24 -2.19
C GLU A 105 -13.94 -26.92 -3.04
N ILE A 106 -14.09 -26.51 -4.30
CA ILE A 106 -14.98 -27.19 -5.26
C ILE A 106 -14.45 -28.58 -5.58
N LYS A 107 -13.15 -28.70 -5.85
CA LYS A 107 -12.50 -30.00 -6.08
C LYS A 107 -12.71 -30.94 -4.88
N GLU A 108 -12.57 -30.44 -3.65
CA GLU A 108 -12.74 -31.21 -2.42
C GLU A 108 -14.22 -31.55 -2.09
N ASP A 109 -15.19 -30.77 -2.59
CA ASP A 109 -16.63 -30.98 -2.40
C ASP A 109 -17.25 -31.94 -3.44
N LEU A 110 -16.58 -32.11 -4.58
CA LEU A 110 -17.00 -33.01 -5.64
C LEU A 110 -16.70 -34.48 -5.30
N PRO A 111 -17.64 -35.41 -5.54
CA PRO A 111 -17.36 -36.83 -5.52
C PRO A 111 -16.29 -37.20 -6.56
N THR A 112 -15.46 -38.20 -6.25
CA THR A 112 -14.28 -38.57 -7.05
C THR A 112 -14.63 -38.98 -8.48
N ASP A 113 -15.77 -39.62 -8.68
CA ASP A 113 -16.30 -40.00 -9.98
C ASP A 113 -16.71 -38.78 -10.84
N PHE A 114 -17.27 -37.73 -10.22
CA PHE A 114 -17.55 -36.47 -10.92
C PHE A 114 -16.29 -35.69 -11.23
N GLU A 115 -15.31 -35.67 -10.33
CA GLU A 115 -14.00 -35.03 -10.57
C GLU A 115 -13.31 -35.61 -11.81
N LEU A 116 -13.25 -36.95 -11.90
CA LEU A 116 -12.66 -37.64 -13.05
C LEU A 116 -13.39 -37.32 -14.36
N VAL A 117 -14.73 -37.31 -14.35
CA VAL A 117 -15.51 -36.98 -15.54
C VAL A 117 -15.33 -35.51 -15.95
N LEU A 118 -15.28 -34.59 -14.99
CA LEU A 118 -15.00 -33.17 -15.25
C LEU A 118 -13.60 -32.98 -15.86
N HIS A 119 -12.60 -33.68 -15.34
CA HIS A 119 -11.25 -33.70 -15.91
C HIS A 119 -11.26 -34.18 -17.36
N ASP A 120 -11.93 -35.31 -17.65
CA ASP A 120 -11.99 -35.92 -18.99
C ASP A 120 -12.67 -35.03 -20.03
N ILE A 121 -13.58 -34.15 -19.61
CA ILE A 121 -14.26 -33.19 -20.51
C ILE A 121 -13.52 -31.85 -20.62
N GLY A 122 -12.33 -31.72 -20.00
CA GLY A 122 -11.46 -30.55 -20.13
C GLY A 122 -11.55 -29.53 -18.97
N LEU A 123 -12.09 -29.94 -17.83
CA LEU A 123 -12.04 -29.17 -16.58
C LEU A 123 -11.00 -29.78 -15.63
N ASP A 124 -9.75 -29.35 -15.77
CA ASP A 124 -8.69 -29.66 -14.80
C ASP A 124 -8.63 -28.55 -13.73
N PHE A 125 -9.04 -28.89 -12.50
CA PHE A 125 -9.04 -27.98 -11.36
C PHE A 125 -7.62 -27.53 -10.95
N ASP A 126 -6.61 -28.38 -11.10
CA ASP A 126 -5.23 -28.05 -10.74
C ASP A 126 -4.62 -27.09 -11.78
N TYR A 127 -4.90 -27.34 -13.05
CA TYR A 127 -4.56 -26.41 -14.13
C TYR A 127 -5.29 -25.06 -13.95
N LEU A 128 -6.59 -25.08 -13.68
CA LEU A 128 -7.37 -23.87 -13.45
C LEU A 128 -6.85 -23.05 -12.27
N GLN A 129 -6.49 -23.72 -11.18
CA GLN A 129 -5.91 -23.05 -10.03
C GLN A 129 -4.55 -22.41 -10.37
N SER A 130 -3.71 -23.10 -11.15
CA SER A 130 -2.42 -22.60 -11.60
C SER A 130 -2.56 -21.43 -12.60
N GLU A 131 -3.51 -21.52 -13.52
CA GLU A 131 -3.87 -20.47 -14.47
C GLU A 131 -4.42 -19.25 -13.72
N PHE A 132 -5.28 -19.45 -12.72
CA PHE A 132 -5.79 -18.38 -11.87
C PHE A 132 -4.65 -17.69 -11.13
N LEU A 133 -3.73 -18.43 -10.50
CA LEU A 133 -2.54 -17.84 -9.87
C LEU A 133 -1.69 -17.02 -10.85
N THR A 134 -1.53 -17.51 -12.09
CA THR A 134 -0.75 -16.83 -13.13
C THR A 134 -1.45 -15.56 -13.59
N TYR A 135 -2.74 -15.65 -13.91
CA TYR A 135 -3.59 -14.50 -14.23
C TYR A 135 -3.56 -13.47 -13.11
N MET A 136 -3.68 -13.89 -11.85
CA MET A 136 -3.64 -12.98 -10.70
C MET A 136 -2.26 -12.33 -10.52
N LYS A 137 -1.16 -13.03 -10.84
CA LYS A 137 0.19 -12.44 -10.84
C LYS A 137 0.40 -11.47 -12.01
N GLU A 138 -0.25 -11.70 -13.15
CA GLU A 138 -0.14 -10.88 -14.35
C GLU A 138 -1.10 -9.67 -14.34
N SER A 139 -2.33 -9.84 -13.85
CA SER A 139 -3.35 -8.79 -13.79
C SER A 139 -3.05 -7.74 -12.72
N PHE A 140 -2.45 -8.14 -11.59
CA PHE A 140 -2.02 -7.20 -10.54
C PHE A 140 -0.73 -6.45 -10.88
N ARG A 141 0.05 -6.92 -11.86
CA ARG A 141 1.19 -6.16 -12.36
C ARG A 141 0.79 -4.89 -13.12
N TYR A 142 -0.48 -4.73 -13.55
CA TYR A 142 -0.86 -3.68 -14.51
C TYR A 142 -2.14 -2.86 -14.28
N ASN A 143 -3.02 -3.18 -13.30
CA ASN A 143 -4.25 -2.39 -13.08
C ASN A 143 -4.48 -2.04 -11.60
N ILE A 144 -3.60 -1.24 -11.00
CA ILE A 144 -3.91 -0.50 -9.77
C ILE A 144 -4.14 0.95 -10.20
N ASP A 145 -5.38 1.39 -10.19
CA ASP A 145 -5.76 2.76 -10.57
C ASP A 145 -5.83 3.71 -9.36
N ASN A 146 -6.11 4.98 -9.61
CA ASN A 146 -6.15 5.99 -8.55
C ASN A 146 -7.24 5.70 -7.50
N TYR A 147 -8.37 5.14 -7.94
CA TYR A 147 -9.47 4.72 -7.09
C TYR A 147 -9.00 3.65 -6.11
N ASP A 148 -8.33 2.61 -6.61
CA ASP A 148 -7.79 1.50 -5.82
C ASP A 148 -6.79 2.00 -4.78
N ILE A 149 -5.88 2.88 -5.19
CA ILE A 149 -4.86 3.47 -4.32
C ILE A 149 -5.50 4.22 -3.15
N LEU A 150 -6.39 5.17 -3.44
CA LEU A 150 -7.02 5.97 -2.39
C LEU A 150 -7.92 5.10 -1.50
N LYS A 151 -8.67 4.15 -2.09
CA LYS A 151 -9.59 3.30 -1.33
C LYS A 151 -8.81 2.44 -0.35
N ASN A 152 -7.76 1.78 -0.82
CA ASN A 152 -6.95 0.91 0.01
C ASN A 152 -6.21 1.69 1.10
N ILE A 153 -5.50 2.77 0.75
CA ILE A 153 -4.75 3.59 1.71
C ILE A 153 -5.65 4.12 2.83
N LEU A 154 -6.79 4.74 2.47
CA LEU A 154 -7.67 5.35 3.46
C LEU A 154 -8.34 4.31 4.35
N THR A 155 -8.69 3.14 3.80
CA THR A 155 -9.24 2.02 4.57
C THR A 155 -8.20 1.50 5.56
N VAL A 156 -6.96 1.25 5.13
CA VAL A 156 -5.88 0.82 6.02
C VAL A 156 -5.58 1.86 7.10
N CYS A 157 -5.54 3.14 6.74
CA CYS A 157 -5.38 4.24 7.70
C CYS A 157 -6.49 4.24 8.76
N PHE A 158 -7.75 4.09 8.34
CA PHE A 158 -8.88 3.97 9.26
C PHE A 158 -8.74 2.78 10.19
N GLU A 159 -8.37 1.60 9.68
CA GLU A 159 -8.21 0.41 10.51
C GLU A 159 -7.13 0.57 11.58
N ILE A 160 -5.99 1.18 11.22
CA ILE A 160 -4.90 1.44 12.16
C ILE A 160 -5.35 2.45 13.22
N LEU A 161 -6.04 3.53 12.82
CA LEU A 161 -6.62 4.52 13.73
C LEU A 161 -7.67 3.88 14.66
N ASN A 162 -8.56 3.06 14.13
CA ASN A 162 -9.63 2.40 14.87
C ASN A 162 -9.06 1.48 15.97
N ARG A 163 -8.01 0.70 15.65
CA ARG A 163 -7.34 -0.18 16.62
C ARG A 163 -6.69 0.59 17.77
N GLN A 164 -6.33 1.86 17.58
CA GLN A 164 -5.60 2.66 18.55
C GLN A 164 -6.50 3.62 19.35
N ALA A 165 -7.37 4.36 18.65
CA ALA A 165 -8.16 5.45 19.21
C ALA A 165 -9.66 5.12 19.31
N GLY A 166 -10.07 3.95 18.83
CA GLY A 166 -11.47 3.55 18.72
C GLY A 166 -12.16 4.11 17.47
N ARG A 167 -13.31 3.52 17.14
CA ARG A 167 -14.03 3.73 15.87
C ARG A 167 -14.51 5.17 15.69
N ASP A 168 -15.05 5.79 16.74
CA ASP A 168 -15.52 7.18 16.71
C ASP A 168 -14.37 8.15 16.43
N SER A 169 -13.28 8.02 17.17
CA SER A 169 -12.10 8.86 17.00
C SER A 169 -11.49 8.68 15.61
N ALA A 170 -11.37 7.44 15.13
CA ALA A 170 -10.83 7.14 13.81
C ALA A 170 -11.65 7.78 12.69
N PHE A 171 -12.98 7.73 12.78
CA PHE A 171 -13.88 8.39 11.85
C PHE A 171 -13.68 9.91 11.86
N THR A 172 -13.69 10.53 13.05
CA THR A 172 -13.53 11.98 13.18
C THR A 172 -12.17 12.43 12.64
N ILE A 173 -11.08 11.79 13.07
CA ILE A 173 -9.72 12.13 12.64
C ILE A 173 -9.59 12.03 11.12
N LEU A 174 -10.00 10.90 10.53
CA LEU A 174 -9.83 10.70 9.08
C LEU A 174 -10.74 11.61 8.27
N SER A 175 -11.97 11.85 8.71
CA SER A 175 -12.92 12.73 8.03
C SER A 175 -12.45 14.19 8.05
N GLU A 176 -12.05 14.69 9.21
CA GLU A 176 -11.50 16.06 9.35
C GLU A 176 -10.22 16.23 8.56
N LEU A 177 -9.35 15.21 8.55
CA LEU A 177 -8.12 15.19 7.77
C LEU A 177 -8.40 15.30 6.27
N VAL A 178 -9.25 14.43 5.72
CA VAL A 178 -9.61 14.46 4.29
C VAL A 178 -10.29 15.78 3.93
N GLN A 179 -11.19 16.28 4.77
CA GLN A 179 -11.88 17.54 4.53
C GLN A 179 -10.92 18.73 4.52
N ARG A 180 -9.96 18.78 5.46
CA ARG A 180 -8.93 19.82 5.50
C ARG A 180 -8.03 19.76 4.27
N LEU A 181 -7.49 18.57 3.98
CA LEU A 181 -6.56 18.37 2.87
C LEU A 181 -7.21 18.55 1.49
N ASN A 182 -8.53 18.44 1.37
CA ASN A 182 -9.24 18.72 0.11
C ASN A 182 -9.03 20.15 -0.41
N THR A 183 -8.68 21.10 0.46
CA THR A 183 -8.33 22.47 0.03
C THR A 183 -6.97 22.56 -0.66
N GLU A 184 -6.05 21.64 -0.33
CA GLU A 184 -4.69 21.57 -0.86
C GLU A 184 -4.57 20.53 -2.00
N HIS A 185 -5.42 19.50 -1.98
CA HIS A 185 -5.40 18.37 -2.90
C HIS A 185 -6.79 18.11 -3.48
N GLU A 186 -7.06 18.67 -4.67
CA GLU A 186 -8.38 18.61 -5.33
C GLU A 186 -8.87 17.17 -5.59
N VAL A 187 -7.96 16.19 -5.72
CA VAL A 187 -8.29 14.77 -5.88
C VAL A 187 -9.10 14.20 -4.71
N LEU A 188 -9.01 14.81 -3.53
CA LEU A 188 -9.76 14.39 -2.35
C LEU A 188 -11.24 14.79 -2.40
N ARG A 189 -11.66 15.63 -3.34
CA ARG A 189 -13.10 15.94 -3.56
C ARG A 189 -13.91 14.70 -3.94
N PHE A 190 -13.23 13.71 -4.51
CA PHE A 190 -13.82 12.44 -4.90
C PHE A 190 -13.91 11.44 -3.74
N VAL A 191 -13.37 11.78 -2.56
CA VAL A 191 -13.32 10.91 -1.39
C VAL A 191 -14.39 11.32 -0.39
N LYS A 192 -15.15 10.34 0.10
CA LYS A 192 -16.09 10.50 1.20
C LYS A 192 -15.82 9.45 2.28
N ILE A 193 -15.59 9.91 3.50
CA ILE A 193 -15.52 9.05 4.67
C ILE A 193 -16.95 8.90 5.22
N ASN A 194 -17.47 7.68 5.23
CA ASN A 194 -18.84 7.40 5.63
C ASN A 194 -18.94 7.10 7.12
N ASP A 195 -19.99 7.65 7.73
CA ASP A 195 -20.33 7.34 9.11
C ASP A 195 -21.06 5.99 9.19
N ILE A 196 -20.26 4.92 9.34
CA ILE A 196 -20.73 3.54 9.49
C ILE A 196 -21.38 3.25 10.86
N ARG A 197 -21.69 4.26 11.68
CA ARG A 197 -22.48 4.12 12.92
C ARG A 197 -23.98 4.04 12.66
N SER A 198 -24.42 4.62 11.54
CA SER A 198 -25.85 4.83 11.26
C SER A 198 -26.44 3.87 10.22
N VAL A 199 -25.61 3.18 9.44
CA VAL A 199 -26.07 2.29 8.37
C VAL A 199 -25.19 1.04 8.27
N GLN A 200 -25.79 -0.15 8.38
CA GLN A 200 -25.10 -1.41 8.12
C GLN A 200 -24.92 -1.61 6.60
N GLY A 201 -23.74 -2.08 6.18
CA GLY A 201 -23.45 -2.41 4.79
C GLY A 201 -22.88 -1.27 3.93
N ILE A 202 -22.44 -0.15 4.52
CA ILE A 202 -21.74 0.92 3.80
C ILE A 202 -20.23 0.80 4.04
N ASP A 203 -19.44 0.89 2.97
CA ASP A 203 -17.98 0.99 3.03
C ASP A 203 -17.54 2.23 3.80
N ILE A 204 -16.51 2.10 4.65
CA ILE A 204 -15.92 3.22 5.41
C ILE A 204 -15.50 4.39 4.50
N VAL A 205 -15.00 4.06 3.32
CA VAL A 205 -14.52 5.01 2.32
C VAL A 205 -15.28 4.78 1.02
N THR A 206 -15.98 5.80 0.54
CA THR A 206 -16.52 5.83 -0.83
C THR A 206 -15.66 6.76 -1.66
N ILE A 207 -15.29 6.30 -2.86
CA ILE A 207 -14.50 7.08 -3.80
C ILE A 207 -15.26 7.13 -5.12
N ASP A 208 -15.35 8.31 -5.71
CA ASP A 208 -15.86 8.45 -7.07
C ASP A 208 -14.81 7.96 -8.07
N SER A 209 -15.21 7.00 -8.92
CA SER A 209 -14.40 6.47 -10.03
C SER A 209 -13.82 7.54 -10.97
N GLN A 210 -14.38 8.77 -10.98
CA GLN A 210 -13.81 9.90 -11.73
C GLN A 210 -12.38 10.25 -11.30
N VAL A 211 -11.93 9.87 -10.10
CA VAL A 211 -10.55 10.07 -9.66
C VAL A 211 -9.52 9.36 -10.53
N ASN A 212 -9.93 8.31 -11.27
CA ASN A 212 -9.08 7.62 -12.24
C ASN A 212 -8.67 8.49 -13.44
N LYS A 213 -9.34 9.63 -13.64
CA LYS A 213 -8.96 10.63 -14.65
C LYS A 213 -8.00 11.68 -14.10
N ALA A 214 -7.76 11.71 -12.80
CA ALA A 214 -6.81 12.64 -12.18
C ALA A 214 -5.37 12.20 -12.45
N ASP A 215 -4.45 13.16 -12.37
CA ASP A 215 -3.01 12.90 -12.46
C ASP A 215 -2.57 11.97 -11.30
N PRO A 216 -1.96 10.80 -11.60
CA PRO A 216 -1.45 9.90 -10.58
C PRO A 216 -0.49 10.56 -9.58
N ASP A 217 0.31 11.53 -10.02
CA ASP A 217 1.26 12.24 -9.14
C ASP A 217 0.50 13.11 -8.11
N ALA A 218 -0.63 13.70 -8.50
CA ALA A 218 -1.49 14.46 -7.59
C ALA A 218 -2.14 13.55 -6.53
N VAL A 219 -2.51 12.32 -6.92
CA VAL A 219 -3.00 11.29 -6.00
C VAL A 219 -1.89 10.85 -5.05
N GLY A 220 -0.68 10.68 -5.56
CA GLY A 220 0.50 10.36 -4.76
C GLY A 220 0.80 11.43 -3.72
N ALA A 221 0.79 12.71 -4.11
CA ALA A 221 0.98 13.83 -3.19
C ALA A 221 -0.07 13.84 -2.06
N ALA A 222 -1.34 13.60 -2.38
CA ALA A 222 -2.42 13.54 -1.40
C ALA A 222 -2.24 12.36 -0.42
N VAL A 223 -1.93 11.17 -0.94
CA VAL A 223 -1.65 9.97 -0.16
C VAL A 223 -0.45 10.17 0.77
N GLN A 224 0.64 10.73 0.25
CA GLN A 224 1.84 11.05 1.01
C GLN A 224 1.49 11.97 2.18
N LYS A 225 0.73 13.03 1.93
CA LYS A 225 0.35 14.03 2.94
C LYS A 225 -0.58 13.45 4.02
N ILE A 226 -1.58 12.66 3.63
CA ILE A 226 -2.47 11.94 4.57
C ILE A 226 -1.64 11.03 5.49
N THR A 227 -0.75 10.25 4.89
CA THR A 227 0.08 9.29 5.63
C THR A 227 1.03 9.99 6.60
N GLN A 228 1.59 11.14 6.19
CA GLN A 228 2.43 11.98 7.05
C GLN A 228 1.67 12.53 8.25
N GLU A 229 0.50 13.12 8.04
CA GLU A 229 -0.24 13.77 9.14
C GLU A 229 -0.84 12.75 10.12
N ILE A 230 -1.21 11.56 9.65
CA ILE A 230 -1.60 10.47 10.56
C ILE A 230 -0.39 9.97 11.35
N ASN A 231 0.79 9.87 10.72
CA ASN A 231 2.01 9.51 11.46
C ASN A 231 2.33 10.56 12.53
N GLU A 232 2.28 11.85 12.20
CA GLU A 232 2.48 12.96 13.14
C GLU A 232 1.49 12.89 14.32
N TYR A 233 0.20 12.65 14.03
CA TYR A 233 -0.81 12.43 15.08
C TYR A 233 -0.42 11.30 16.05
N PHE A 234 0.11 10.19 15.53
CA PHE A 234 0.56 9.07 16.34
C PHE A 234 1.85 9.37 17.13
N GLU A 235 2.77 10.14 16.54
CA GLU A 235 3.98 10.62 17.22
C GLU A 235 3.66 11.55 18.39
N GLU A 236 2.72 12.49 18.22
CA GLU A 236 2.25 13.38 19.30
C GLU A 236 1.62 12.60 20.46
N LYS A 237 0.99 11.46 20.17
CA LYS A 237 0.45 10.54 21.17
C LYS A 237 1.49 9.57 21.73
N GLY A 238 2.76 9.69 21.34
CA GLY A 238 3.88 8.86 21.81
C GLY A 238 3.90 7.44 21.24
N THR A 239 3.24 7.18 20.12
CA THR A 239 3.05 5.82 19.57
C THR A 239 3.67 5.67 18.17
N PHE A 240 4.88 5.11 18.06
CA PHE A 240 5.69 5.14 16.82
C PHE A 240 5.44 4.00 15.80
N ILE A 241 4.28 3.32 15.84
CA ILE A 241 4.06 2.06 15.08
C ILE A 241 3.18 2.25 13.84
N PHE A 242 2.76 3.48 13.50
CA PHE A 242 1.84 3.69 12.37
C PHE A 242 2.45 3.24 11.04
N ILE A 243 3.66 3.69 10.72
CA ILE A 243 4.33 3.36 9.44
C ILE A 243 4.65 1.87 9.31
N GLU A 244 5.04 1.21 10.40
CA GLU A 244 5.26 -0.24 10.39
C GLU A 244 3.96 -0.98 10.13
N LYS A 245 2.87 -0.63 10.84
CA LYS A 245 1.55 -1.22 10.61
C LYS A 245 1.00 -0.94 9.21
N LEU A 246 1.26 0.24 8.67
CA LEU A 246 0.86 0.59 7.30
C LEU A 246 1.61 -0.27 6.29
N LYS A 247 2.94 -0.43 6.43
CA LYS A 247 3.73 -1.30 5.56
C LYS A 247 3.28 -2.75 5.63
N ASP A 248 3.03 -3.26 6.84
CA ASP A 248 2.59 -4.65 7.05
C ASP A 248 1.20 -4.92 6.44
N ALA A 249 0.36 -3.88 6.35
CA ALA A 249 -0.97 -3.97 5.75
C ALA A 249 -0.98 -3.80 4.22
N LEU A 250 0.09 -3.29 3.63
CA LEU A 250 0.19 -3.08 2.18
C LEU A 250 0.80 -4.29 1.48
N SER A 251 0.16 -4.74 0.41
CA SER A 251 0.77 -5.74 -0.46
C SER A 251 1.99 -5.18 -1.20
N VAL A 252 2.84 -6.09 -1.68
CA VAL A 252 4.03 -5.74 -2.48
C VAL A 252 3.65 -4.91 -3.71
N ASP A 253 2.54 -5.25 -4.37
CA ASP A 253 2.07 -4.56 -5.58
C ASP A 253 1.65 -3.11 -5.27
N TYR A 254 0.86 -2.89 -4.21
CA TYR A 254 0.52 -1.55 -3.75
C TYR A 254 1.75 -0.75 -3.31
N SER A 255 2.69 -1.40 -2.62
CA SER A 255 3.95 -0.75 -2.21
C SER A 255 4.77 -0.28 -3.41
N HIS A 256 4.82 -1.06 -4.49
CA HIS A 256 5.45 -0.66 -5.75
C HIS A 256 4.70 0.48 -6.43
N LYS A 257 3.37 0.39 -6.53
CA LYS A 257 2.57 1.41 -7.18
C LYS A 257 2.65 2.76 -6.47
N LEU A 258 2.62 2.75 -5.13
CA LEU A 258 2.81 3.94 -4.31
C LEU A 258 4.16 4.62 -4.61
N LYS A 259 5.24 3.84 -4.72
CA LYS A 259 6.56 4.37 -5.11
C LYS A 259 6.57 4.96 -6.51
N GLU A 260 5.87 4.33 -7.46
CA GLU A 260 5.75 4.81 -8.84
C GLU A 260 5.09 6.18 -8.92
N ILE A 261 4.02 6.42 -8.13
CA ILE A 261 3.31 7.70 -8.07
C ILE A 261 3.93 8.69 -7.05
N GLY A 262 5.17 8.47 -6.64
CA GLY A 262 5.92 9.39 -5.78
C GLY A 262 5.63 9.32 -4.28
N VAL A 263 4.86 8.34 -3.81
CA VAL A 263 4.64 8.11 -2.37
C VAL A 263 5.84 7.35 -1.80
N ASN A 264 6.50 7.94 -0.81
CA ASN A 264 7.63 7.34 -0.14
C ASN A 264 7.34 7.15 1.36
N ILE A 265 6.75 6.00 1.67
CA ILE A 265 6.42 5.58 3.05
C ILE A 265 7.67 5.45 3.92
N ASP A 266 8.84 5.15 3.32
CA ASP A 266 10.11 5.03 4.03
C ASP A 266 10.60 6.40 4.56
N ILE A 267 10.24 7.50 3.89
CA ILE A 267 10.66 8.87 4.25
C ILE A 267 9.76 9.51 5.31
N ILE A 268 8.56 8.98 5.54
CA ILE A 268 7.57 9.52 6.49
C ILE A 268 8.03 9.42 7.97
N ARG A 269 9.12 8.68 8.24
CA ARG A 269 9.57 8.32 9.59
C ARG A 269 10.72 9.17 10.16
N LEU A 270 11.20 10.21 9.47
CA LEU A 270 12.37 10.97 9.95
C LEU A 270 11.96 12.26 10.66
N SER A 271 11.88 12.19 11.99
CA SER A 271 11.76 13.39 12.82
C SER A 271 12.91 14.36 12.53
N GLN A 272 12.66 15.67 12.70
CA GLN A 272 13.70 16.67 12.51
C GLN A 272 14.90 16.42 13.42
N GLU A 273 14.65 15.95 14.65
CA GLU A 273 15.67 15.45 15.56
C GLU A 273 16.56 14.39 14.89
N LEU A 274 15.97 13.36 14.31
CA LEU A 274 16.71 12.25 13.72
C LEU A 274 17.49 12.71 12.48
N ILE A 275 16.94 13.65 11.70
CA ILE A 275 17.62 14.28 10.57
C ILE A 275 18.85 15.03 11.06
N VAL A 276 18.71 15.92 12.06
CA VAL A 276 19.83 16.68 12.63
C VAL A 276 20.91 15.73 13.16
N LYS A 277 20.53 14.72 13.95
CA LYS A 277 21.47 13.74 14.50
C LYS A 277 22.25 13.01 13.41
N ASN A 278 21.59 12.54 12.36
CA ASN A 278 22.27 11.82 11.28
C ASN A 278 23.15 12.73 10.42
N VAL A 279 22.73 13.98 10.18
CA VAL A 279 23.57 14.98 9.49
C VAL A 279 24.84 15.24 10.29
N LEU A 280 24.71 15.53 11.58
CA LEU A 280 25.86 15.82 12.44
C LEU A 280 26.78 14.61 12.59
N LYS A 281 26.22 13.39 12.71
CA LYS A 281 27.00 12.16 12.70
C LYS A 281 27.79 12.01 11.40
N ALA A 282 27.13 12.16 10.24
CA ALA A 282 27.79 12.04 8.94
C ALA A 282 28.92 13.07 8.77
N LEU A 283 28.75 14.29 9.29
CA LEU A 283 29.81 15.31 9.30
C LEU A 283 31.01 14.85 10.14
N VAL A 284 30.78 14.35 11.35
CA VAL A 284 31.86 13.85 12.21
C VAL A 284 32.55 12.63 11.58
N ASP A 285 31.79 11.70 10.99
CA ASP A 285 32.33 10.49 10.35
C ASP A 285 33.29 10.88 9.20
N VAL A 286 32.87 11.78 8.31
CA VAL A 286 33.72 12.26 7.19
C VAL A 286 34.98 12.94 7.71
N LEU A 287 34.88 13.79 8.74
CA LEU A 287 36.04 14.49 9.31
C LEU A 287 36.99 13.55 10.07
N SER A 288 36.45 12.47 10.65
CA SER A 288 37.23 11.45 11.36
C SER A 288 38.02 10.55 10.40
N GLU A 289 37.73 10.56 9.10
CA GLU A 289 38.58 9.88 8.10
C GLU A 289 39.97 10.52 7.98
N TYR A 290 40.10 11.80 8.36
CA TYR A 290 41.33 12.59 8.19
C TYR A 290 41.92 13.10 9.51
N SER A 291 41.24 12.87 10.64
CA SER A 291 41.61 13.40 11.95
C SER A 291 41.12 12.50 13.08
N THR A 292 41.45 12.82 14.32
CA THR A 292 40.89 12.09 15.46
C THR A 292 39.40 12.41 15.63
N GLN A 293 38.60 11.45 16.08
CA GLN A 293 37.17 11.64 16.35
C GLN A 293 36.91 12.84 17.29
N SER A 294 37.74 13.01 18.32
CA SER A 294 37.64 14.17 19.23
C SER A 294 37.88 15.51 18.52
N TYR A 295 38.80 15.56 17.56
CA TYR A 295 39.05 16.74 16.75
C TYR A 295 37.90 17.00 15.76
N ALA A 296 37.38 15.95 15.13
CA ALA A 296 36.21 16.03 14.26
C ALA A 296 34.98 16.57 15.02
N VAL A 297 34.71 16.06 16.22
CA VAL A 297 33.64 16.57 17.10
C VAL A 297 33.84 18.05 17.44
N LEU A 298 35.08 18.45 17.77
CA LEU A 298 35.41 19.85 18.04
C LEU A 298 35.14 20.75 16.82
N MET A 299 35.56 20.31 15.63
CA MET A 299 35.32 21.03 14.37
C MET A 299 33.83 21.23 14.09
N VAL A 300 33.02 20.18 14.25
CA VAL A 300 31.56 20.27 14.04
C VAL A 300 30.92 21.18 15.09
N ASN A 301 31.27 21.06 16.37
CA ASN A 301 30.76 21.95 17.42
C ASN A 301 31.13 23.42 17.17
N ASN A 302 32.34 23.71 16.69
CA ASN A 302 32.74 25.07 16.32
C ASN A 302 31.93 25.59 15.13
N ALA A 303 31.68 24.75 14.12
CA ALA A 303 30.83 25.11 12.99
C ALA A 303 29.39 25.41 13.42
N ILE A 304 28.83 24.62 14.34
CA ILE A 304 27.51 24.86 14.95
C ILE A 304 27.52 26.21 15.70
N ALA A 305 28.56 26.48 16.49
CA ALA A 305 28.66 27.67 17.32
C ALA A 305 28.67 28.99 16.52
N ASN A 306 29.22 28.96 15.30
CA ASN A 306 29.22 30.12 14.39
C ASN A 306 27.82 30.63 14.03
N PHE A 307 26.78 29.83 14.30
CA PHE A 307 25.41 30.15 13.94
C PHE A 307 24.46 30.35 15.13
N TYR A 308 24.98 30.34 16.36
CA TYR A 308 24.20 30.57 17.58
C TYR A 308 23.41 31.88 17.57
N GLU A 309 24.00 32.95 17.03
CA GLU A 309 23.32 34.27 16.96
C GLU A 309 22.30 34.37 15.82
N LYS A 310 22.36 33.46 14.84
CA LYS A 310 21.45 33.47 13.67
C LYS A 310 20.26 32.54 13.84
N PHE A 311 20.43 31.42 14.54
CA PHE A 311 19.40 30.42 14.74
C PHE A 311 19.36 30.03 16.22
N VAL A 312 18.34 30.48 16.94
CA VAL A 312 18.26 30.33 18.40
C VAL A 312 18.28 28.87 18.84
N PHE A 313 17.58 27.99 18.11
CA PHE A 313 17.51 26.56 18.43
C PHE A 313 18.87 25.86 18.30
N VAL A 314 19.80 26.39 17.50
CA VAL A 314 21.14 25.81 17.30
C VAL A 314 21.96 25.88 18.59
N LYS A 315 21.68 26.83 19.50
CA LYS A 315 22.32 26.91 20.83
C LYS A 315 22.10 25.65 21.68
N GLY A 316 21.00 24.93 21.45
CA GLY A 316 20.68 23.68 22.13
C GLY A 316 21.30 22.43 21.50
N ILE A 317 21.98 22.56 20.35
CA ILE A 317 22.58 21.45 19.63
C ILE A 317 24.05 21.32 20.04
N LYS A 318 24.45 20.15 20.50
CA LYS A 318 25.85 19.87 20.90
C LYS A 318 26.21 18.42 20.70
N ILE A 319 27.45 18.16 20.28
CA ILE A 319 28.01 16.81 20.23
C ILE A 319 28.91 16.61 21.45
N ASP A 320 28.60 15.62 22.28
CA ASP A 320 29.40 15.21 23.44
C ASP A 320 30.49 14.23 22.98
N SER A 321 31.74 14.69 22.95
CA SER A 321 32.89 13.89 22.52
C SER A 321 33.11 12.61 23.33
N LEU A 322 32.69 12.57 24.60
CA LEU A 322 32.86 11.39 25.45
C LEU A 322 31.81 10.31 25.18
N LYS A 323 30.63 10.72 24.69
CA LYS A 323 29.51 9.82 24.38
C LYS A 323 29.39 9.51 22.89
N PHE A 324 30.04 10.27 22.02
CA PHE A 324 29.95 10.08 20.58
C PHE A 324 30.52 8.73 20.07
N SER A 325 31.28 8.01 20.90
CA SER A 325 31.68 6.62 20.62
C SER A 325 30.48 5.66 20.46
N SER A 326 29.29 6.01 20.96
CA SER A 326 28.05 5.25 20.77
C SER A 326 27.20 5.71 19.57
N GLY A 327 27.73 6.57 18.68
CA GLY A 327 27.03 7.03 17.49
C GLY A 327 26.12 8.24 17.75
N ILE A 328 24.86 8.17 17.30
CA ILE A 328 23.92 9.31 17.36
C ILE A 328 23.53 9.72 18.79
N ASP A 329 23.70 8.84 19.78
CA ASP A 329 23.35 9.11 21.18
C ASP A 329 24.28 10.14 21.85
N GLY A 330 25.47 10.35 21.28
CA GLY A 330 26.37 11.44 21.69
C GLY A 330 25.94 12.82 21.18
N ILE A 331 24.87 12.91 20.38
CA ILE A 331 24.37 14.16 19.81
C ILE A 331 23.15 14.61 20.60
N ILE A 332 23.28 15.75 21.26
CA ILE A 332 22.21 16.41 22.01
C ILE A 332 21.54 17.42 21.07
N VAL A 333 20.22 17.34 20.97
CA VAL A 333 19.37 18.31 20.26
C VAL A 333 18.28 18.79 21.22
N PRO A 334 17.77 20.02 21.06
CA PRO A 334 16.72 20.52 21.94
C PRO A 334 15.37 19.82 21.68
N GLU A 335 14.56 19.62 22.72
CA GLU A 335 13.29 18.89 22.64
C GLU A 335 12.30 19.51 21.63
N ASN A 336 12.36 20.82 21.43
CA ASN A 336 11.51 21.54 20.49
C ASN A 336 12.03 21.53 19.04
N ILE A 337 13.10 20.78 18.73
CA ILE A 337 13.68 20.74 17.38
C ILE A 337 12.67 20.29 16.32
N ASN A 338 11.75 19.39 16.68
CA ASN A 338 10.70 18.90 15.77
C ASN A 338 9.64 19.96 15.45
N SER A 339 9.52 21.01 16.26
CA SER A 339 8.58 22.13 16.05
C SER A 339 9.20 23.28 15.25
N ILE A 340 10.49 23.20 14.89
CA ILE A 340 11.16 24.22 14.09
C ILE A 340 10.63 24.17 12.65
N ARG A 341 10.50 25.35 12.02
CA ARG A 341 10.09 25.42 10.62
C ARG A 341 11.13 24.71 9.75
N ALA A 342 10.67 23.77 8.93
CA ALA A 342 11.53 22.96 8.06
C ALA A 342 12.54 23.78 7.24
N SER A 343 12.11 24.92 6.69
CA SER A 343 12.97 25.82 5.91
C SER A 343 14.02 26.55 6.76
N GLU A 344 13.73 26.83 8.02
CA GLU A 344 14.69 27.41 8.96
C GLU A 344 15.73 26.38 9.37
N LEU A 345 15.29 25.15 9.67
CA LEU A 345 16.17 24.03 9.97
C LEU A 345 17.09 23.72 8.78
N GLY A 346 16.55 23.60 7.57
CA GLY A 346 17.33 23.37 6.37
C GLY A 346 18.36 24.46 6.11
N ARG A 347 18.00 25.74 6.29
CA ARG A 347 18.97 26.85 6.19
C ARG A 347 20.11 26.72 7.21
N ALA A 348 19.81 26.36 8.46
CA ALA A 348 20.83 26.17 9.47
C ALA A 348 21.77 25.00 9.13
N LEU A 349 21.22 23.84 8.74
CA LEU A 349 21.99 22.67 8.32
C LEU A 349 22.87 22.98 7.11
N GLN A 350 22.33 23.64 6.09
CA GLN A 350 23.10 24.06 4.92
C GLN A 350 24.29 24.94 5.33
N LYS A 351 24.07 25.89 6.25
CA LYS A 351 25.13 26.81 6.71
C LYS A 351 26.23 26.10 7.49
N ILE A 352 25.87 25.12 8.31
CA ILE A 352 26.83 24.29 9.04
C ILE A 352 27.67 23.46 8.05
N ILE A 353 27.03 22.80 7.08
CA ILE A 353 27.71 22.03 6.03
C ILE A 353 28.64 22.94 5.20
N GLU A 354 28.15 24.11 4.77
CA GLU A 354 28.95 25.11 4.05
C GLU A 354 30.17 25.57 4.88
N SER A 355 29.99 25.80 6.19
CA SER A 355 31.06 26.25 7.08
C SER A 355 32.16 25.20 7.22
N ILE A 356 31.79 23.92 7.35
CA ILE A 356 32.75 22.82 7.45
C ILE A 356 33.46 22.63 6.11
N SER A 357 32.72 22.61 5.00
CA SER A 357 33.29 22.45 3.67
C SER A 357 34.32 23.55 3.34
N LYS A 358 34.08 24.79 3.80
CA LYS A 358 35.04 25.89 3.68
C LYS A 358 36.26 25.73 4.58
N ALA A 359 36.07 25.28 5.82
CA ALA A 359 37.16 25.10 6.77
C ALA A 359 38.16 24.02 6.34
N LEU A 360 37.73 23.06 5.52
CA LEU A 360 38.58 22.02 4.95
C LEU A 360 39.48 22.50 3.81
N GLY A 361 39.24 23.69 3.24
CA GLY A 361 39.97 24.19 2.08
C GLY A 361 39.53 23.55 0.75
N GLU A 362 40.13 23.98 -0.35
CA GLU A 362 39.69 23.62 -1.72
C GLU A 362 39.85 22.13 -2.04
N ASP A 363 41.02 21.55 -1.77
CA ASP A 363 41.33 20.17 -2.16
C ASP A 363 40.52 19.14 -1.37
N ALA A 364 40.44 19.29 -0.04
CA ALA A 364 39.67 18.38 0.81
C ALA A 364 38.16 18.64 0.73
N GLY A 365 37.75 19.90 0.46
CA GLY A 365 36.37 20.28 0.26
C GLY A 365 35.73 19.68 -0.99
N LYS A 366 36.51 19.49 -2.07
CA LYS A 366 36.00 18.98 -3.36
C LYS A 366 35.37 17.60 -3.27
N HIS A 367 35.90 16.72 -2.42
CA HIS A 367 35.38 15.37 -2.18
C HIS A 367 34.51 15.26 -0.93
N PHE A 368 34.42 16.34 -0.13
CA PHE A 368 33.70 16.34 1.13
C PHE A 368 32.20 16.11 0.92
N VAL A 369 31.57 16.82 -0.02
CA VAL A 369 30.11 16.70 -0.25
C VAL A 369 29.73 15.30 -0.73
N GLU A 370 30.54 14.69 -1.59
CA GLU A 370 30.33 13.32 -2.07
C GLU A 370 30.42 12.29 -0.93
N LYS A 371 31.49 12.38 -0.11
CA LYS A 371 31.66 11.52 1.08
C LYS A 371 30.57 11.74 2.11
N PHE A 372 30.15 12.99 2.32
CA PHE A 372 29.03 13.34 3.19
C PHE A 372 27.72 12.71 2.71
N LYS A 373 27.37 12.85 1.42
CA LYS A 373 26.19 12.19 0.83
C LYS A 373 26.23 10.66 1.04
N LYS A 374 27.40 10.05 0.84
CA LYS A 374 27.61 8.61 1.03
C LYS A 374 27.40 8.18 2.49
N ASN A 375 28.00 8.90 3.45
CA ASN A 375 27.89 8.60 4.88
C ASN A 375 26.51 8.92 5.47
N LEU A 376 25.82 9.94 4.94
CA LEU A 376 24.48 10.31 5.36
C LEU A 376 23.42 9.30 4.88
N GLY A 377 23.62 8.70 3.70
CA GLY A 377 22.72 7.72 3.12
C GLY A 377 21.55 8.36 2.34
N LYS A 378 21.09 7.66 1.30
CA LYS A 378 20.14 8.19 0.29
C LYS A 378 18.86 8.78 0.89
N ALA A 379 18.28 8.12 1.90
CA ALA A 379 17.03 8.56 2.53
C ALA A 379 17.18 9.92 3.24
N TYR A 380 18.28 10.11 3.98
CA TYR A 380 18.55 11.35 4.70
C TYR A 380 19.02 12.47 3.76
N VAL A 381 19.74 12.15 2.68
CA VAL A 381 20.11 13.12 1.63
C VAL A 381 18.85 13.74 1.01
N LEU A 382 17.92 12.91 0.56
CA LEU A 382 16.67 13.40 -0.04
C LEU A 382 15.90 14.28 0.95
N ARG A 383 15.86 13.85 2.22
CA ARG A 383 15.14 14.58 3.26
C ARG A 383 15.73 15.96 3.56
N ILE A 384 17.06 16.11 3.63
CA ILE A 384 17.65 17.43 3.85
C ILE A 384 17.49 18.34 2.63
N GLU A 385 17.45 17.78 1.43
CA GLU A 385 17.14 18.54 0.20
C GLU A 385 15.70 19.08 0.22
N GLU A 386 14.73 18.30 0.70
CA GLU A 386 13.35 18.76 0.94
C GLU A 386 13.26 19.87 2.01
N LEU A 387 14.15 19.86 3.02
CA LEU A 387 14.26 20.97 3.99
C LEU A 387 14.84 22.25 3.37
N GLY A 388 15.34 22.17 2.13
CA GLY A 388 15.94 23.29 1.40
C GLY A 388 17.47 23.32 1.45
N VAL A 389 18.13 22.24 1.87
CA VAL A 389 19.60 22.11 1.80
C VAL A 389 20.02 21.76 0.38
N ASN A 390 20.62 22.70 -0.35
CA ASN A 390 21.08 22.43 -1.71
C ASN A 390 22.54 21.96 -1.72
N LEU A 391 22.77 20.66 -1.59
CA LEU A 391 24.13 20.08 -1.59
C LEU A 391 24.87 20.28 -2.91
N HIS A 392 24.16 20.27 -4.04
CA HIS A 392 24.76 20.51 -5.35
C HIS A 392 25.31 21.94 -5.48
N MET A 393 24.58 22.93 -4.95
CA MET A 393 25.04 24.32 -4.91
C MET A 393 26.26 24.50 -4.01
N ILE A 394 26.34 23.76 -2.89
CA ILE A 394 27.52 23.77 -2.01
C ILE A 394 28.75 23.25 -2.79
N GLU A 395 28.58 22.16 -3.52
CA GLU A 395 29.61 21.54 -4.37
C GLU A 395 30.04 22.47 -5.52
N LEU A 396 29.09 23.11 -6.22
CA LEU A 396 29.38 24.08 -7.28
C LEU A 396 30.12 25.31 -6.77
N LYS A 397 29.74 25.86 -5.61
CA LYS A 397 30.42 27.03 -5.02
C LYS A 397 31.89 26.76 -4.72
N GLN A 398 32.28 25.51 -4.47
CA GLN A 398 33.69 25.16 -4.28
C GLN A 398 34.45 25.12 -5.60
N ASN A 399 33.79 24.74 -6.69
CA ASN A 399 34.37 24.71 -8.02
C ASN A 399 34.44 26.09 -8.69
N LEU A 400 33.82 27.14 -8.12
CA LEU A 400 33.71 28.48 -8.70
C LEU A 400 34.61 29.55 -8.03
N VAL A 401 35.42 29.20 -7.03
CA VAL A 401 36.37 30.13 -6.36
C VAL A 401 37.66 30.35 -7.18
N TRP A 402 37.62 30.08 -8.49
CA TRP A 402 38.73 30.31 -9.43
C TRP A 402 39.00 31.78 -9.70
#